data_AF-A0A527H0A2-F1
#
_entry.id   AF-A0A527H0A2-F1
#
_cell.length_a   1.000
_cell.length_b   1.000
_cell.length_c   1.000
_cell.angle_alpha   90.00
_cell.angle_beta   90.00
_cell.angle_gamma   90.00
#
_symmetry.space_group_name_H-M   'P 1'
#
loop_
_entity.id
_entity.type
_entity.pdbx_description
1 polymer ?
#
loop_
_entity_poly.entity_id
_entity_poly.type
_entity_poly.pdbx_seq_one_letter_code
_entity_poly.pdbx_strand_id
1 'polypeptide(L)'
;AHSHAANATMIDSDDVLLLKPAWPAAGFDLAGKQRPSLADDEKPIQNKPLTGIVVIEIHHLQSGTEADFATRFETETACLITADARLLAAFVTEHAENSFPRLPVRADENVFISVMGFASTEAHARHQAALAASPAWRDFWQAAQLGLTKQTETLRLSPTSQSLVGR
;
A
#
# COMPACT_ATOMS: atom_id res chain seq x y z
N ALA A 1 4.04 20.22 17.34
CA ALA A 1 3.28 20.36 18.60
C ALA A 1 2.00 19.51 18.67
N HIS A 2 1.79 18.51 17.78
CA HIS A 2 0.56 17.69 17.78
C HIS A 2 0.77 16.19 18.08
N SER A 3 2.00 15.78 18.41
CA SER A 3 2.33 14.37 18.63
C SER A 3 1.56 13.75 19.80
N HIS A 4 1.38 14.48 20.89
CA HIS A 4 0.73 13.93 22.08
C HIS A 4 -0.77 13.67 21.86
N ALA A 5 -1.46 14.54 21.11
CA ALA A 5 -2.87 14.40 20.81
C ALA A 5 -3.13 13.25 19.81
N ALA A 6 -2.26 13.06 18.82
CA ALA A 6 -2.33 11.92 17.92
C ALA A 6 -2.09 10.59 18.66
N ASN A 7 -1.05 10.52 19.50
CA ASN A 7 -0.73 9.31 20.26
C ASN A 7 -1.84 8.89 21.23
N ALA A 8 -2.59 9.84 21.81
CA ALA A 8 -3.71 9.53 22.69
C ALA A 8 -4.90 8.88 21.98
N THR A 9 -4.95 8.91 20.64
CA THR A 9 -6.02 8.28 19.83
C THR A 9 -5.66 6.89 19.32
N MET A 10 -4.39 6.46 19.44
CA MET A 10 -3.95 5.15 18.97
C MET A 10 -4.20 4.08 20.04
N ILE A 11 -5.00 3.08 19.68
CA ILE A 11 -5.40 1.98 20.57
C ILE A 11 -4.27 0.94 20.71
N ASP A 12 -3.46 0.79 19.66
CA ASP A 12 -2.28 -0.07 19.58
C ASP A 12 -1.27 0.64 18.67
N SER A 13 -0.03 0.77 19.13
CA SER A 13 1.06 1.45 18.41
C SER A 13 2.35 0.63 18.47
N ASP A 14 2.23 -0.67 18.72
CA ASP A 14 3.35 -1.55 19.04
C ASP A 14 3.81 -2.32 17.78
N ASP A 15 3.03 -2.23 16.70
CA ASP A 15 3.34 -2.78 15.37
C ASP A 15 3.84 -1.69 14.43
N VAL A 16 5.12 -1.35 14.56
CA VAL A 16 5.75 -0.29 13.75
C VAL A 16 6.90 -0.88 12.93
N LEU A 17 6.84 -0.60 11.62
CA LEU A 17 7.89 -0.91 10.65
C LEU A 17 8.34 0.39 9.98
N LEU A 18 9.66 0.57 9.85
CA LEU A 18 10.19 1.60 8.96
C LEU A 18 10.15 1.08 7.53
N LEU A 19 9.76 1.95 6.61
CA LEU A 19 9.54 1.60 5.21
C LEU A 19 10.28 2.59 4.31
N LYS A 20 10.92 2.06 3.28
CA LYS A 20 11.49 2.83 2.18
C LYS A 20 10.86 2.41 0.86
N PRO A 21 10.82 3.28 -0.17
CA PRO A 21 10.36 2.90 -1.49
C PRO A 21 11.07 1.63 -1.99
N ALA A 22 10.31 0.69 -2.55
CA ALA A 22 10.85 -0.59 -3.00
C ALA A 22 11.85 -0.44 -4.16
N TRP A 23 11.69 0.61 -4.98
CA TRP A 23 12.59 1.02 -6.05
C TRP A 23 12.49 2.55 -6.26
N PRO A 24 13.36 3.18 -7.08
CA PRO A 24 13.26 4.61 -7.39
C PRO A 24 11.88 4.95 -7.96
N ALA A 25 11.23 5.99 -7.44
CA ALA A 25 9.86 6.39 -7.78
C ALA A 25 8.73 5.41 -7.39
N ALA A 26 9.01 4.38 -6.59
CA ALA A 26 7.97 3.52 -6.00
C ALA A 26 7.17 4.19 -4.87
N GLY A 27 7.58 5.37 -4.40
CA GLY A 27 6.84 6.14 -3.39
C GLY A 27 5.58 6.79 -3.98
N PHE A 28 4.72 7.31 -3.10
CA PHE A 28 3.56 8.07 -3.56
C PHE A 28 3.98 9.31 -4.35
N ASP A 29 3.62 9.37 -5.63
CA ASP A 29 3.73 10.59 -6.42
C ASP A 29 2.54 11.51 -6.12
N LEU A 30 2.79 12.46 -5.23
CA LEU A 30 1.83 13.50 -4.84
C LEU A 30 2.15 14.87 -5.48
N ALA A 31 3.17 14.94 -6.33
CA ALA A 31 3.57 16.21 -6.93
C ALA A 31 2.40 16.81 -7.74
N GLY A 32 2.11 18.09 -7.50
CA GLY A 32 1.03 18.80 -8.19
C GLY A 32 -0.40 18.40 -7.77
N LYS A 33 -0.59 17.43 -6.87
CA LYS A 33 -1.92 17.10 -6.34
C LYS A 33 -2.33 18.11 -5.26
N GLN A 34 -3.48 18.75 -5.43
CA GLN A 34 -4.04 19.62 -4.41
C GLN A 34 -5.08 18.89 -3.58
N ARG A 35 -4.99 19.03 -2.25
CA ARG A 35 -6.03 18.54 -1.34
C ARG A 35 -7.30 19.33 -1.64
N PRO A 36 -8.44 18.68 -1.89
CA PRO A 36 -9.68 19.41 -2.07
C PRO A 36 -9.99 20.21 -0.82
N SER A 37 -10.40 21.47 -1.01
CA SER A 37 -10.89 22.28 0.10
C SER A 37 -12.13 21.64 0.67
N LEU A 38 -12.22 21.58 2.00
CA LEU A 38 -13.53 21.61 2.65
C LEU A 38 -14.08 23.00 2.34
N ALA A 39 -15.16 23.13 1.57
CA ALA A 39 -15.79 24.42 1.38
C ALA A 39 -16.39 24.86 2.73
N ASP A 40 -16.10 26.09 3.17
CA ASP A 40 -16.43 26.60 4.51
C ASP A 40 -17.93 26.90 4.75
N ASP A 41 -18.85 26.63 3.81
CA ASP A 41 -20.25 27.05 3.98
C ASP A 41 -21.33 26.18 3.30
N GLU A 42 -21.02 24.95 2.89
CA GLU A 42 -22.06 24.03 2.40
C GLU A 42 -22.30 22.89 3.38
N LYS A 43 -23.59 22.74 3.77
CA LYS A 43 -24.14 21.57 4.49
C LYS A 43 -23.42 20.30 4.03
N PRO A 44 -23.07 19.38 4.95
CA PRO A 44 -22.17 18.26 4.67
C PRO A 44 -22.62 17.61 3.36
N ILE A 45 -21.79 17.77 2.33
CA ILE A 45 -21.97 17.11 1.03
C ILE A 45 -22.28 15.68 1.41
N GLN A 46 -23.53 15.25 1.18
CA GLN A 46 -23.98 13.91 1.51
C GLN A 46 -22.88 12.97 1.03
N ASN A 47 -22.31 12.18 1.96
CA ASN A 47 -21.26 11.22 1.72
C ASN A 47 -21.59 10.41 0.48
N LYS A 48 -21.23 10.90 -0.71
CA LYS A 48 -21.29 10.12 -1.93
C LYS A 48 -20.05 9.26 -1.80
N PRO A 49 -20.19 7.96 -1.54
CA PRO A 49 -19.02 7.10 -1.40
C PRO A 49 -18.22 7.30 -2.67
N LEU A 50 -16.94 7.68 -2.52
CA LEU A 50 -16.02 7.52 -3.63
C LEU A 50 -16.08 6.03 -3.97
N THR A 51 -16.41 5.71 -5.22
CA THR A 51 -16.48 4.31 -5.64
C THR A 51 -15.11 3.67 -5.61
N GLY A 52 -14.06 4.49 -5.72
CA GLY A 52 -12.68 4.06 -5.66
C GLY A 52 -12.33 3.42 -4.32
N ILE A 53 -11.44 2.43 -4.40
CA ILE A 53 -10.87 1.76 -3.24
C ILE A 53 -9.35 1.79 -3.31
N VAL A 54 -8.71 1.77 -2.15
CA VAL A 54 -7.27 1.52 -2.03
C VAL A 54 -7.09 0.15 -1.38
N VAL A 55 -6.32 -0.71 -2.01
CA VAL A 55 -5.95 -2.03 -1.49
C VAL A 55 -4.48 -1.98 -1.11
N ILE A 56 -4.18 -2.42 0.11
CA ILE A 56 -2.82 -2.58 0.61
C ILE A 56 -2.59 -4.07 0.81
N GLU A 57 -1.58 -4.61 0.16
CA GLU A 57 -1.12 -5.98 0.40
C GLU A 57 0.22 -5.95 1.11
N ILE A 58 0.34 -6.74 2.18
CA ILE A 58 1.54 -6.86 2.99
C ILE A 58 2.04 -8.29 2.88
N HIS A 59 3.20 -8.47 2.26
CA HIS A 59 3.87 -9.76 2.13
C HIS A 59 5.03 -9.81 3.11
N HIS A 60 4.96 -10.73 4.06
CA HIS A 60 6.04 -11.00 5.01
C HIS A 60 7.06 -11.92 4.35
N LEU A 61 8.27 -11.43 4.13
CA LEU A 61 9.31 -12.07 3.34
C LEU A 61 10.40 -12.67 4.25
N GLN A 62 11.11 -13.66 3.73
CA GLN A 62 12.37 -14.11 4.30
C GLN A 62 13.43 -13.02 4.11
N SER A 63 14.27 -12.82 5.13
CA SER A 63 15.33 -11.83 5.05
C SER A 63 16.25 -12.07 3.86
N GLY A 64 16.54 -11.02 3.10
CA GLY A 64 17.41 -11.06 1.92
C GLY A 64 16.69 -11.38 0.60
N THR A 65 15.37 -11.58 0.61
CA THR A 65 14.56 -11.85 -0.60
C THR A 65 13.77 -10.65 -1.10
N GLU A 66 13.83 -9.52 -0.39
CA GLU A 66 12.97 -8.36 -0.59
C GLU A 66 13.24 -7.66 -1.94
N ALA A 67 14.51 -7.52 -2.30
CA ALA A 67 14.91 -6.86 -3.55
C ALA A 67 14.49 -7.67 -4.79
N ASP A 68 14.68 -8.99 -4.75
CA ASP A 68 14.28 -9.89 -5.84
C ASP A 68 12.76 -9.94 -5.97
N PHE A 69 12.04 -10.01 -4.84
CA PHE A 69 10.58 -9.94 -4.82
C PHE A 69 10.10 -8.62 -5.43
N ALA A 70 10.65 -7.48 -4.99
CA ALA A 70 10.26 -6.16 -5.47
C ALA A 70 10.48 -5.98 -6.97
N THR A 71 11.65 -6.38 -7.47
CA THR A 71 12.00 -6.28 -8.91
C THR A 71 11.05 -7.11 -9.77
N ARG A 72 10.76 -8.33 -9.33
CA ARG A 72 9.86 -9.23 -10.07
C ARG A 72 8.41 -8.75 -9.98
N PHE A 73 7.96 -8.29 -8.81
CA PHE A 73 6.64 -7.68 -8.64
C PHE A 73 6.45 -6.48 -9.56
N GLU A 74 7.43 -5.56 -9.62
CA GLU A 74 7.39 -4.39 -10.51
C GLU A 74 7.22 -4.81 -11.97
N THR A 75 8.04 -5.76 -12.43
CA THR A 75 8.04 -6.26 -13.80
C THR A 75 6.69 -6.88 -14.17
N GLU A 76 6.18 -7.76 -13.34
CA GLU A 76 4.95 -8.52 -13.65
C GLU A 76 3.69 -7.65 -13.49
N THR A 77 3.69 -6.71 -12.55
CA THR A 77 2.54 -5.82 -12.34
C THR A 77 2.46 -4.73 -13.39
N ALA A 78 3.59 -4.25 -13.93
CA ALA A 78 3.62 -3.20 -14.95
C ALA A 78 2.77 -3.53 -16.18
N CYS A 79 2.76 -4.80 -16.61
CA CYS A 79 1.96 -5.28 -17.74
C CYS A 79 0.44 -5.33 -17.45
N LEU A 80 0.04 -5.21 -16.19
CA LEU A 80 -1.34 -5.42 -15.71
C LEU A 80 -1.97 -4.14 -15.13
N ILE A 81 -1.23 -3.02 -15.14
CA ILE A 81 -1.77 -1.69 -14.83
C ILE A 81 -2.75 -1.29 -15.93
N THR A 82 -3.92 -0.82 -15.53
CA THR A 82 -4.98 -0.36 -16.44
C THR A 82 -5.45 1.04 -16.03
N ALA A 83 -6.37 1.63 -16.80
CA ALA A 83 -6.98 2.90 -16.42
C ALA A 83 -7.68 2.84 -15.05
N ASP A 84 -8.26 1.67 -14.71
CA ASP A 84 -9.05 1.41 -13.51
C ASP A 84 -8.27 0.76 -12.36
N ALA A 85 -6.99 0.41 -12.57
CA ALA A 85 -6.13 -0.27 -11.59
C ALA A 85 -4.71 0.28 -11.70
N ARG A 86 -4.24 0.97 -10.66
CA ARG A 86 -2.98 1.70 -10.65
C ARG A 86 -2.16 1.34 -9.42
N LEU A 87 -0.87 1.06 -9.62
CA LEU A 87 0.08 1.02 -8.52
C LEU A 87 0.32 2.45 -8.02
N LEU A 88 -0.04 2.73 -6.77
CA LEU A 88 0.10 4.05 -6.15
C LEU A 88 1.43 4.18 -5.42
N ALA A 89 1.89 3.09 -4.80
CA ALA A 89 3.20 2.99 -4.18
C ALA A 89 3.57 1.53 -3.92
N ALA A 90 4.87 1.27 -3.76
CA ALA A 90 5.41 0.03 -3.23
C ALA A 90 6.58 0.32 -2.27
N PHE A 91 6.65 -0.42 -1.17
CA PHE A 91 7.62 -0.24 -0.10
C PHE A 91 8.23 -1.56 0.34
N VAL A 92 9.44 -1.49 0.89
CA VAL A 92 10.09 -2.59 1.62
C VAL A 92 10.51 -2.11 3.00
N THR A 93 10.72 -3.04 3.95
CA THR A 93 11.30 -2.69 5.25
C THR A 93 12.61 -1.90 5.08
N GLU A 94 12.76 -0.86 5.90
CA GLU A 94 14.00 -0.13 6.09
C GLU A 94 14.65 -0.53 7.42
N HIS A 95 15.87 -1.08 7.36
CA HIS A 95 16.63 -1.48 8.55
C HIS A 95 17.46 -0.34 9.18
N ALA A 96 17.11 0.91 8.91
CA ALA A 96 17.74 2.04 9.57
C ALA A 96 17.32 2.10 11.05
N GLU A 97 18.14 2.69 11.91
CA GLU A 97 17.75 2.93 13.29
C GLU A 97 16.53 3.85 13.36
N ASN A 98 15.55 3.48 14.19
CA ASN A 98 14.40 4.33 14.41
C ASN A 98 14.79 5.59 15.19
N SER A 99 14.67 6.75 14.54
CA SER A 99 14.90 8.06 15.14
C SER A 99 13.77 8.52 16.10
N PHE A 100 12.71 7.72 16.26
CA PHE A 100 11.59 7.96 17.19
C PHE A 100 11.55 6.91 18.33
N PRO A 101 12.39 7.05 19.37
CA PRO A 101 12.63 6.00 20.38
C PRO A 101 11.42 5.57 21.22
N ARG A 102 10.28 6.27 21.14
CA ARG A 102 9.04 5.87 21.83
C ARG A 102 8.27 4.76 21.11
N LEU A 103 8.65 4.42 19.88
CA LEU A 103 8.04 3.36 19.07
C LEU A 103 9.09 2.28 18.81
N PRO A 104 9.08 1.15 19.54
CA PRO A 104 9.98 0.06 19.24
C PRO A 104 9.63 -0.47 17.83
N VAL A 105 10.54 -0.29 16.88
CA VAL A 105 10.38 -0.81 15.52
C VAL A 105 10.81 -2.27 15.51
N ARG A 106 10.05 -3.12 14.82
CA ARG A 106 10.43 -4.53 14.65
C ARG A 106 11.60 -4.61 13.69
N ALA A 107 12.80 -4.81 14.23
CA ALA A 107 14.03 -4.90 13.44
C ALA A 107 14.12 -6.21 12.64
N ASP A 108 13.44 -7.26 13.11
CA ASP A 108 13.57 -8.62 12.57
C ASP A 108 12.49 -8.97 11.52
N GLU A 109 11.56 -8.06 11.23
CA GLU A 109 10.52 -8.29 10.24
C GLU A 109 10.87 -7.67 8.88
N ASN A 110 10.71 -8.46 7.82
CA ASN A 110 10.95 -8.04 6.44
C ASN A 110 9.63 -8.10 5.70
N VAL A 111 9.14 -6.96 5.25
CA VAL A 111 7.89 -6.88 4.49
C VAL A 111 8.11 -6.20 3.16
N PHE A 112 7.35 -6.65 2.17
CA PHE A 112 7.04 -5.88 0.98
C PHE A 112 5.58 -5.43 1.06
N ILE A 113 5.31 -4.16 0.74
CA ILE A 113 3.98 -3.58 0.74
C ILE A 113 3.67 -3.03 -0.64
N SER A 114 2.55 -3.44 -1.22
CA SER A 114 1.98 -2.80 -2.40
C SER A 114 0.76 -1.98 -2.02
N VAL A 115 0.61 -0.81 -2.63
CA VAL A 115 -0.57 0.04 -2.48
C VAL A 115 -1.17 0.27 -3.86
N MET A 116 -2.34 -0.28 -4.10
CA MET A 116 -3.03 -0.17 -5.39
C MET A 116 -4.34 0.59 -5.26
N GLY A 117 -4.59 1.48 -6.22
CA GLY A 117 -5.83 2.23 -6.36
C GLY A 117 -6.70 1.62 -7.45
N PHE A 118 -7.98 1.42 -7.14
CA PHE A 118 -8.96 0.93 -8.10
C PHE A 118 -10.14 1.89 -8.20
N ALA A 119 -10.72 2.02 -9.38
CA ALA A 119 -11.91 2.85 -9.61
C ALA A 119 -13.17 2.30 -8.91
N SER A 120 -13.21 0.99 -8.65
CA SER A 120 -14.28 0.32 -7.91
C SER A 120 -13.86 -1.05 -7.36
N THR A 121 -14.72 -1.66 -6.54
CA THR A 121 -14.61 -3.06 -6.11
C THR A 121 -14.61 -4.05 -7.27
N GLU A 122 -15.38 -3.76 -8.33
CA GLU A 122 -15.45 -4.60 -9.53
C GLU A 122 -14.18 -4.45 -10.37
N ALA A 123 -13.57 -3.26 -10.41
CA ALA A 123 -12.26 -3.07 -11.04
C ALA A 123 -11.18 -3.90 -10.33
N HIS A 124 -11.19 -3.93 -8.99
CA HIS A 124 -10.31 -4.78 -8.21
C HIS A 124 -10.54 -6.28 -8.50
N ALA A 125 -11.79 -6.74 -8.53
CA ALA A 125 -12.11 -8.14 -8.85
C ALA A 125 -11.65 -8.53 -10.27
N ARG A 126 -11.85 -7.65 -11.27
CA ARG A 126 -11.36 -7.85 -12.64
C ARG A 126 -9.83 -7.93 -12.68
N HIS A 127 -9.15 -7.07 -11.92
CA HIS A 127 -7.69 -7.09 -11.84
C HIS A 127 -7.18 -8.39 -11.19
N GLN A 128 -7.80 -8.85 -10.09
CA GLN A 128 -7.47 -10.14 -9.48
C GLN A 128 -7.69 -11.32 -10.44
N ALA A 129 -8.78 -11.29 -11.23
CA ALA A 129 -9.02 -12.30 -12.25
C ALA A 129 -7.96 -12.27 -13.37
N ALA A 130 -7.50 -11.08 -13.78
CA ALA A 130 -6.43 -10.92 -14.75
C ALA A 130 -5.08 -11.44 -14.23
N LEU A 131 -4.76 -11.15 -12.96
CA LEU A 131 -3.58 -11.71 -12.27
C LEU A 131 -3.65 -13.25 -12.25
N ALA A 132 -4.80 -13.83 -11.88
CA ALA A 132 -4.98 -15.28 -11.85
C ALA A 132 -4.88 -15.92 -13.24
N ALA A 133 -5.30 -15.22 -14.30
CA ALA A 133 -5.20 -15.70 -15.67
C ALA A 133 -3.78 -15.59 -16.25
N SER A 134 -2.95 -14.68 -15.76
CA SER A 134 -1.58 -14.46 -16.24
C SER A 134 -0.65 -15.61 -15.85
N PRO A 135 -0.06 -16.34 -16.82
CA PRO A 135 0.93 -17.38 -16.51
C PRO A 135 2.16 -16.83 -15.79
N ALA A 136 2.69 -15.68 -16.25
CA ALA A 136 3.87 -15.06 -15.65
C ALA A 136 3.62 -14.64 -14.20
N TRP A 137 2.43 -14.10 -13.91
CA TRP A 137 2.03 -13.78 -12.53
C TRP A 137 1.88 -15.04 -11.68
N ARG A 138 1.28 -16.11 -12.20
CA ARG A 138 1.16 -17.38 -11.48
C ARG A 138 2.53 -17.99 -11.16
N ASP A 139 3.45 -17.99 -12.11
CA ASP A 139 4.80 -18.52 -11.94
C ASP A 139 5.62 -17.66 -10.95
N PHE A 140 5.41 -16.34 -10.97
CA PHE A 140 5.89 -15.43 -9.93
C PHE A 140 5.35 -15.77 -8.57
N TRP A 141 4.04 -15.81 -8.43
CA TRP A 141 3.40 -15.99 -7.14
C TRP A 141 3.71 -17.35 -6.52
N GLN A 142 3.76 -18.42 -7.32
CA GLN A 142 4.14 -19.75 -6.84
C GLN A 142 5.57 -19.79 -6.28
N ALA A 143 6.52 -19.15 -6.96
CA ALA A 143 7.89 -19.05 -6.47
C ALA A 143 7.98 -18.18 -5.21
N ALA A 144 7.25 -17.05 -5.20
CA ALA A 144 7.23 -16.11 -4.09
C ALA A 144 6.64 -16.71 -2.81
N GLN A 145 5.62 -17.57 -2.92
CA GLN A 145 5.00 -18.26 -1.79
C GLN A 145 5.99 -19.09 -0.94
N LEU A 146 7.06 -19.60 -1.54
CA LEU A 146 8.10 -20.35 -0.80
C LEU A 146 8.95 -19.45 0.11
N GLY A 147 9.03 -18.15 -0.21
CA GLY A 147 9.75 -17.14 0.55
C GLY A 147 8.88 -16.36 1.53
N LEU A 148 7.58 -16.67 1.65
CA LEU A 148 6.70 -16.01 2.60
C LEU A 148 6.87 -16.60 4.00
N THR A 149 7.06 -15.73 5.00
CA THR A 149 7.17 -16.13 6.41
C THR A 149 5.82 -16.13 7.13
N LYS A 150 4.83 -15.41 6.60
CA LYS A 150 3.44 -15.36 7.08
C LYS A 150 2.47 -15.30 5.90
N GLN A 151 1.18 -15.51 6.17
CA GLN A 151 0.14 -15.26 5.19
C GLN A 151 0.15 -13.79 4.76
N THR A 152 -0.11 -13.52 3.48
CA THR A 152 -0.29 -12.15 2.99
C THR A 152 -1.50 -11.51 3.64
N GLU A 153 -1.31 -10.31 4.18
CA GLU A 153 -2.39 -9.50 4.73
C GLU A 153 -2.93 -8.57 3.66
N THR A 154 -4.25 -8.40 3.62
CA THR A 154 -4.91 -7.52 2.65
C THR A 154 -5.83 -6.55 3.38
N LEU A 155 -5.50 -5.26 3.30
CA LEU A 155 -6.33 -4.18 3.83
C LEU A 155 -7.06 -3.49 2.68
N ARG A 156 -8.34 -3.21 2.88
CA ARG A 156 -9.18 -2.48 1.91
C ARG A 156 -9.69 -1.20 2.55
N LEU A 157 -9.37 -0.07 1.93
CA LEU A 157 -9.66 1.25 2.43
C LEU A 157 -10.60 1.98 1.47
N SER A 158 -11.59 2.67 2.05
CA SER A 158 -12.42 3.63 1.34
C SER A 158 -11.82 5.03 1.52
N PRO A 159 -11.34 5.68 0.45
CA PRO A 159 -10.78 7.01 0.52
C PRO A 159 -11.81 8.03 1.01
N THR A 160 -11.37 8.95 1.87
CA THR A 160 -12.21 10.06 2.33
C THR A 160 -12.23 11.19 1.29
N SER A 161 -13.16 12.14 1.43
CA SER A 161 -13.34 13.27 0.50
C SER A 161 -12.08 14.12 0.31
N GLN A 162 -11.18 14.15 1.29
CA GLN A 162 -9.91 14.87 1.24
C GLN A 162 -8.70 14.00 0.82
N SER A 163 -8.90 12.70 0.56
CA SER A 163 -7.81 11.82 0.13
C SER A 163 -7.25 12.26 -1.22
N LEU A 164 -5.91 12.28 -1.31
CA LEU A 164 -5.18 12.53 -2.56
C LEU A 164 -5.00 11.26 -3.42
N VAL A 165 -5.32 10.10 -2.86
CA VAL A 165 -5.19 8.77 -3.46
C VAL A 165 -6.52 8.02 -3.47
N GLY A 166 -6.71 7.13 -4.45
CA GLY A 166 -7.92 6.29 -4.56
C GLY A 166 -9.15 6.97 -5.17
N ARG A 167 -8.94 7.94 -6.07
CA ARG A 167 -10.02 8.56 -6.87
C ARG A 167 -10.07 7.96 -8.27
#